data_AF-A0A2U3ECW6-F1
#
_entry.id   AF-A0A2U3ECW6-F1
#
_cell.length_a   1.000
_cell.length_b   1.000
_cell.length_c   1.000
_cell.angle_alpha   90.00
_cell.angle_beta   90.00
_cell.angle_gamma   90.00
#
_symmetry.space_group_name_H-M   'P 1'
#
loop_
_entity.id
_entity.type
_entity.pdbx_description
1 polymer ?
#
loop_
_entity_poly.entity_id
_entity_poly.type
_entity_poly.pdbx_seq_one_letter_code
_entity_poly.pdbx_strand_id
1 'polypeptide(L)'
;MTSLTQAFANMPQAVEANMTQRTSVNIGLKKTLVLRGWRLVVSAFLCVCFLKMCHFEPANILSKLDKRHFLQKYFWKEAGFVKLKDVPGLDITPRHDPTVIPLCMGDSPPTMLPLDDQLDDVEISRQFHSALDYHNAYISGRVTPCQVARAILRLIHPKSTASIHRESWIEIHENETLQAARLSTERFASGKSRGVLDGVPFGIKADIRVESFITSMGMQVVPELPCFQPAGESAWPVTKLEEAGAIIIGVNNMHENGAGNFPNVAQLWAVLELADHEADTSGNNPTTGTPLNAYNHSYYPGGWSSGAGASIGVGLVPICLGTDAGGSVRIPGAWNGIYALKPTHHRLGCRNSTVSVVGPMAATVADLAVAYRLAAQPDLNDNVQGLFCVSIPPNVGMPKLIGLCHEWLDHSDPLIQTMFKEMTGYLTSHLGYQVVEIHLPYLEEGQLAHGAVCLSEAVGKTHSRGLRLNNWLTMVNCQGQVLLSTAQHASAMELIKRGQLRQAIMQHLAWLFKQHPGLIILPPTTPFLGWEIHQDDARFGLSDGNVCWNSTRYTWLANFSGIPSVQFPIGYASAPCGSGKLPVGAMGMGQWGCKEPLLGLAKEAETYLCEVSPDGRLRPQH
;
A
#
# COMPACT_ATOMS: atom_id res chain seq x y z
N MET A 1 -18.49 15.43 28.67
CA MET A 1 -17.22 15.09 27.98
C MET A 1 -15.96 15.54 28.75
N THR A 2 -16.03 15.85 30.05
CA THR A 2 -14.91 16.48 30.80
C THR A 2 -14.02 15.52 31.60
N SER A 3 -14.45 14.28 31.88
CA SER A 3 -13.68 13.34 32.71
C SER A 3 -12.49 12.68 32.00
N LEU A 4 -12.63 12.30 30.73
CA LEU A 4 -11.55 11.67 29.95
C LEU A 4 -10.36 12.60 29.74
N THR A 5 -10.61 13.87 29.40
CA THR A 5 -9.54 14.86 29.17
C THR A 5 -8.78 15.19 30.46
N GLN A 6 -9.45 15.21 31.62
CA GLN A 6 -8.80 15.35 32.92
C GLN A 6 -8.01 14.10 33.33
N ALA A 7 -8.46 12.89 32.99
CA ALA A 7 -7.70 11.66 33.24
C ALA A 7 -6.35 11.64 32.48
N PHE A 8 -6.29 12.22 31.27
CA PHE A 8 -5.03 12.37 30.52
C PHE A 8 -4.18 13.56 30.98
N ALA A 9 -4.78 14.66 31.46
CA ALA A 9 -4.01 15.75 32.07
C ALA A 9 -3.37 15.35 33.41
N ASN A 10 -3.99 14.40 34.12
CA ASN A 10 -3.51 13.85 35.39
C ASN A 10 -2.77 12.49 35.22
N MET A 11 -2.40 12.09 34.00
CA MET A 11 -1.45 10.97 33.86
C MET A 11 -0.13 11.40 34.52
N PRO A 12 0.34 10.70 35.57
CA PRO A 12 1.59 11.07 36.21
C PRO A 12 2.74 10.98 35.20
N GLN A 13 3.74 11.85 35.35
CA GLN A 13 5.06 11.66 34.70
C GLN A 13 5.63 10.27 34.98
N ALA A 14 5.20 9.58 36.05
CA ALA A 14 5.54 8.19 36.32
C ALA A 14 4.89 7.16 35.37
N VAL A 15 3.75 7.45 34.72
CA VAL A 15 3.16 6.58 33.67
C VAL A 15 3.85 6.80 32.33
N GLU A 16 4.16 8.04 32.01
CA GLU A 16 5.00 8.42 30.87
C GLU A 16 6.40 7.82 31.01
N ALA A 17 7.04 7.97 32.18
CA ALA A 17 8.28 7.29 32.53
C ALA A 17 8.14 5.75 32.51
N ASN A 18 7.00 5.17 32.92
CA ASN A 18 6.79 3.72 32.79
C ASN A 18 6.55 3.26 31.34
N MET A 19 6.19 4.14 30.40
CA MET A 19 6.11 3.80 28.98
C MET A 19 7.42 4.05 28.25
N THR A 20 8.22 5.05 28.64
CA THR A 20 9.54 5.34 28.07
C THR A 20 10.68 4.53 28.72
N GLN A 21 10.54 4.09 29.99
CA GLN A 21 11.45 3.12 30.63
C GLN A 21 11.11 1.66 30.29
N ARG A 22 10.04 1.38 29.55
CA ARG A 22 9.85 0.07 28.90
C ARG A 22 10.74 0.00 27.68
N THR A 23 12.04 -0.10 27.99
CA THR A 23 13.08 -0.46 27.04
C THR A 23 12.63 -1.64 26.20
N SER A 24 12.90 -1.55 24.89
CA SER A 24 12.63 -2.63 23.95
C SER A 24 13.14 -3.96 24.51
N VAL A 25 12.22 -4.92 24.66
CA VAL A 25 12.66 -6.30 24.83
C VAL A 25 13.24 -6.66 23.47
N ASN A 26 14.45 -7.24 23.42
CA ASN A 26 15.09 -7.62 22.16
C ASN A 26 14.32 -8.79 21.52
N ILE A 27 13.25 -8.43 20.81
CA ILE A 27 12.21 -9.32 20.30
C ILE A 27 12.48 -9.66 18.84
N GLY A 28 13.25 -8.82 18.12
CA GLY A 28 14.17 -9.17 17.03
C GLY A 28 13.86 -10.47 16.30
N LEU A 29 13.24 -10.35 15.13
CA LEU A 29 12.87 -11.46 14.26
C LEU A 29 14.12 -12.33 13.99
N LYS A 30 14.07 -13.61 14.35
CA LYS A 30 15.13 -14.56 13.95
C LYS A 30 15.11 -14.64 12.42
N LYS A 31 16.29 -14.69 11.80
CA LYS A 31 16.41 -14.80 10.34
C LYS A 31 15.55 -15.95 9.82
N THR A 32 14.56 -15.62 9.01
CA THR A 32 13.68 -16.57 8.34
C THR A 32 14.43 -17.26 7.19
N LEU A 33 14.05 -18.50 6.89
CA LEU A 33 14.66 -19.26 5.81
C LEU A 33 14.27 -18.64 4.46
N VAL A 34 15.27 -18.22 3.68
CA VAL A 34 15.06 -17.74 2.31
C VAL A 34 14.83 -18.93 1.38
N LEU A 35 13.67 -18.95 0.72
CA LEU A 35 13.23 -20.03 -0.15
C LEU A 35 13.05 -19.51 -1.57
N ARG A 36 13.69 -20.16 -2.54
CA ARG A 36 13.61 -19.86 -3.98
C ARG A 36 13.59 -21.17 -4.77
N GLY A 37 13.04 -21.15 -5.98
CA GLY A 37 12.99 -22.30 -6.89
C GLY A 37 12.42 -23.58 -6.24
N TRP A 38 13.03 -24.73 -6.51
CA TRP A 38 12.60 -26.01 -5.93
C TRP A 38 12.62 -26.09 -4.40
N ARG A 39 13.41 -25.26 -3.69
CA ARG A 39 13.35 -25.23 -2.22
C ARG A 39 12.01 -24.69 -1.74
N LEU A 40 11.50 -23.65 -2.38
CA LEU A 40 10.19 -23.07 -2.09
C LEU A 40 9.05 -24.07 -2.38
N VAL A 41 9.09 -24.73 -3.54
CA VAL A 41 8.07 -25.71 -3.95
C VAL A 41 8.04 -26.93 -3.01
N VAL A 42 9.20 -27.46 -2.61
CA VAL A 42 9.27 -28.56 -1.63
C VAL A 42 8.78 -28.11 -0.25
N SER A 43 9.14 -26.91 0.22
CA SER A 43 8.63 -26.39 1.50
C SER A 43 7.12 -26.19 1.49
N ALA A 44 6.54 -25.68 0.40
CA ALA A 44 5.11 -25.54 0.22
C ALA A 44 4.40 -26.92 0.22
N PHE A 45 4.93 -27.87 -0.56
CA PHE A 45 4.43 -29.25 -0.60
C PHE A 45 4.45 -29.89 0.79
N LEU A 46 5.52 -29.74 1.57
CA LEU A 46 5.57 -30.23 2.95
C LEU A 46 4.48 -29.57 3.82
N CYS A 47 4.36 -28.24 3.79
CA CYS A 47 3.36 -27.51 4.56
C CYS A 47 1.92 -27.95 4.22
N VAL A 48 1.65 -28.25 2.95
CA VAL A 48 0.35 -28.75 2.43
C VAL A 48 0.11 -30.24 2.72
N CYS A 49 1.12 -31.10 2.60
CA CYS A 49 0.97 -32.54 2.78
C CYS A 49 0.87 -32.97 4.24
N PHE A 50 1.53 -32.26 5.16
CA PHE A 50 1.29 -32.44 6.59
C PHE A 50 -0.17 -32.12 6.98
N LEU A 51 -0.88 -31.27 6.22
CA LEU A 51 -2.32 -31.04 6.40
C LEU A 51 -3.17 -32.17 5.77
N LYS A 52 -2.80 -32.72 4.61
CA LYS A 52 -3.54 -33.84 3.98
C LYS A 52 -3.54 -35.11 4.83
N MET A 53 -2.44 -35.43 5.52
CA MET A 53 -2.39 -36.58 6.44
C MET A 53 -3.35 -36.45 7.64
N CYS A 54 -3.92 -35.27 7.90
CA CYS A 54 -4.88 -35.07 8.98
C CYS A 54 -6.33 -35.50 8.62
N HIS A 55 -6.62 -35.82 7.36
CA HIS A 55 -7.98 -36.21 6.92
C HIS A 55 -8.15 -37.70 6.57
N PHE A 56 -7.06 -38.47 6.51
CA PHE A 56 -7.07 -39.90 6.16
C PHE A 56 -6.23 -40.73 7.13
N GLU A 57 -6.73 -40.98 8.35
CA GLU A 57 -6.39 -42.19 9.11
C GLU A 57 -7.34 -42.42 10.31
N PRO A 58 -7.94 -43.61 10.47
CA PRO A 58 -8.59 -44.01 11.72
C PRO A 58 -7.56 -44.45 12.77
N ALA A 59 -7.78 -44.01 14.01
CA ALA A 59 -7.09 -44.31 15.28
C ALA A 59 -5.89 -45.30 15.32
N ASN A 60 -4.85 -44.87 16.06
CA ASN A 60 -3.61 -45.55 16.46
C ASN A 60 -2.52 -45.57 15.36
N ILE A 61 -1.44 -44.79 15.45
CA ILE A 61 -0.42 -44.88 16.53
C ILE A 61 0.15 -43.51 16.98
N LEU A 62 -0.19 -42.41 16.29
CA LEU A 62 0.41 -41.08 16.51
C LEU A 62 -0.21 -40.23 17.64
N SER A 63 -1.13 -40.77 18.44
CA SER A 63 -2.04 -40.01 19.32
C SER A 63 -1.45 -39.40 20.60
N LYS A 64 -0.16 -39.54 20.89
CA LYS A 64 0.44 -39.12 22.19
C LYS A 64 1.31 -37.87 22.19
N LEU A 65 1.56 -37.25 21.03
CA LEU A 65 2.19 -35.92 20.92
C LEU A 65 1.51 -35.16 19.77
N ASP A 66 1.20 -33.88 19.95
CA ASP A 66 0.56 -33.04 18.92
C ASP A 66 1.55 -32.62 17.81
N LYS A 67 2.19 -33.61 17.16
CA LYS A 67 3.17 -33.43 16.09
C LYS A 67 2.55 -32.96 14.77
N ARG A 68 1.22 -33.00 14.66
CA ARG A 68 0.42 -32.78 13.43
C ARG A 68 0.62 -31.41 12.77
N HIS A 69 1.02 -30.41 13.56
CA HIS A 69 1.35 -29.05 13.07
C HIS A 69 2.70 -28.56 13.62
N PHE A 70 3.63 -29.48 13.93
CA PHE A 70 4.87 -29.13 14.63
C PHE A 70 5.70 -28.10 13.84
N LEU A 71 5.85 -28.29 12.52
CA LEU A 71 6.64 -27.41 11.66
C LEU A 71 6.02 -26.00 11.58
N GLN A 72 4.71 -25.91 11.35
CA GLN A 72 4.00 -24.63 11.24
C GLN A 72 4.00 -23.88 12.58
N LYS A 73 3.74 -24.57 13.71
CA LYS A 73 3.84 -23.98 15.06
C LYS A 73 5.28 -23.56 15.40
N TYR A 74 6.29 -24.32 14.92
CA TYR A 74 7.70 -23.97 15.08
C TYR A 74 8.06 -22.72 14.28
N PHE A 75 7.69 -22.63 13.00
CA PHE A 75 7.94 -21.43 12.18
C PHE A 75 7.22 -20.19 12.73
N TRP A 76 5.97 -20.32 13.18
CA TRP A 76 5.23 -19.21 13.82
C TRP A 76 5.93 -18.70 15.09
N LYS A 77 6.49 -19.61 15.90
CA LYS A 77 7.26 -19.28 17.10
C LYS A 77 8.63 -18.66 16.77
N GLU A 78 9.36 -19.21 15.80
CA GLU A 78 10.69 -18.73 15.43
C GLU A 78 10.64 -17.37 14.71
N ALA A 79 9.57 -17.10 13.96
CA ALA A 79 9.27 -15.77 13.42
C ALA A 79 8.92 -14.73 14.51
N GLY A 80 8.91 -15.10 15.79
CA GLY A 80 8.78 -14.17 16.91
C GLY A 80 7.35 -13.73 17.25
N PHE A 81 6.36 -14.02 16.42
CA PHE A 81 4.97 -13.56 16.61
C PHE A 81 4.35 -13.96 17.95
N VAL A 82 4.77 -15.09 18.52
CA VAL A 82 4.32 -15.57 19.85
C VAL A 82 4.84 -14.71 21.00
N LYS A 83 5.97 -13.97 20.84
CA LYS A 83 6.59 -13.14 21.89
C LYS A 83 5.72 -11.95 22.30
N LEU A 84 4.79 -11.51 21.45
CA LEU A 84 3.91 -10.35 21.69
C LEU A 84 3.03 -10.47 22.94
N LYS A 85 2.73 -11.69 23.38
CA LYS A 85 1.97 -11.93 24.61
C LYS A 85 2.76 -11.61 25.89
N ASP A 86 4.11 -11.62 25.79
CA ASP A 86 5.05 -11.50 26.90
C ASP A 86 5.55 -10.04 27.07
N VAL A 87 5.04 -9.10 26.25
CA VAL A 87 5.37 -7.66 26.32
C VAL A 87 4.81 -7.06 27.63
N PRO A 88 5.64 -6.53 28.53
CA PRO A 88 5.22 -6.12 29.86
C PRO A 88 4.16 -5.01 29.88
N GLY A 89 3.11 -5.22 30.68
CA GLY A 89 2.11 -4.19 31.00
C GLY A 89 1.24 -3.74 29.84
N LEU A 90 0.95 -4.62 28.88
CA LEU A 90 -0.10 -4.45 27.87
C LEU A 90 -1.53 -4.66 28.40
N ASP A 91 -1.78 -4.55 29.70
CA ASP A 91 -3.08 -4.90 30.31
C ASP A 91 -4.08 -3.72 30.26
N ILE A 92 -4.33 -3.25 29.04
CA ILE A 92 -5.29 -2.20 28.69
C ILE A 92 -6.41 -2.76 27.79
N THR A 93 -7.46 -1.99 27.51
CA THR A 93 -8.53 -2.42 26.59
C THR A 93 -7.99 -2.59 25.16
N PRO A 94 -8.19 -3.75 24.49
CA PRO A 94 -7.74 -3.94 23.12
C PRO A 94 -8.53 -3.08 22.13
N ARG A 95 -7.84 -2.55 21.11
CA ARG A 95 -8.45 -1.90 19.94
C ARG A 95 -8.17 -2.72 18.68
N HIS A 96 -9.24 -3.24 18.08
CA HIS A 96 -9.17 -4.04 16.84
C HIS A 96 -9.40 -3.25 15.56
N ASP A 97 -9.96 -2.03 15.63
CA ASP A 97 -10.14 -1.15 14.48
C ASP A 97 -9.39 0.18 14.73
N PRO A 98 -8.49 0.60 13.82
CA PRO A 98 -7.68 1.80 14.00
C PRO A 98 -8.38 3.10 13.56
N THR A 99 -9.64 3.03 13.13
CA THR A 99 -10.39 4.18 12.62
C THR A 99 -10.56 5.25 13.70
N VAL A 100 -10.18 6.47 13.33
CA VAL A 100 -10.46 7.70 14.07
C VAL A 100 -11.03 8.68 13.07
N ILE A 101 -12.29 9.05 13.28
CA ILE A 101 -13.03 10.00 12.45
C ILE A 101 -12.89 11.38 13.12
N PRO A 102 -12.21 12.36 12.51
CA PRO A 102 -12.18 13.71 13.03
C PRO A 102 -13.57 14.34 12.90
N LEU A 103 -14.00 15.02 13.95
CA LEU A 103 -15.29 15.70 13.96
C LEU A 103 -15.22 17.01 13.15
N CYS A 104 -16.23 17.28 12.34
CA CYS A 104 -16.41 18.57 11.68
C CYS A 104 -16.59 19.68 12.73
N MET A 105 -15.79 20.74 12.64
CA MET A 105 -15.93 21.95 13.45
C MET A 105 -16.63 23.04 12.61
N GLY A 106 -17.95 22.96 12.49
CA GLY A 106 -18.77 23.93 11.74
C GLY A 106 -20.09 23.34 11.24
N ASP A 107 -21.10 24.20 11.02
CA ASP A 107 -22.49 23.79 10.75
C ASP A 107 -22.70 23.22 9.34
N SER A 108 -21.87 23.61 8.37
CA SER A 108 -21.92 23.16 6.95
C SER A 108 -20.51 23.09 6.34
N PRO A 109 -19.72 22.02 6.59
CA PRO A 109 -18.42 21.84 5.93
C PRO A 109 -18.59 21.58 4.43
N PRO A 110 -17.63 21.99 3.58
CA PRO A 110 -17.67 21.68 2.14
C PRO A 110 -17.53 20.17 1.89
N THR A 111 -18.13 19.68 0.81
CA THR A 111 -18.09 18.27 0.39
C THR A 111 -16.73 17.87 -0.21
N MET A 112 -16.03 18.84 -0.81
CA MET A 112 -14.71 18.72 -1.42
C MET A 112 -14.03 20.11 -1.41
N LEU A 113 -12.69 20.18 -1.40
CA LEU A 113 -11.98 21.42 -1.68
C LEU A 113 -11.95 21.72 -3.20
N PRO A 114 -11.75 22.97 -3.63
CA PRO A 114 -11.46 23.30 -5.02
C PRO A 114 -10.30 22.46 -5.59
N LEU A 115 -10.28 22.24 -6.90
CA LEU A 115 -9.16 21.56 -7.56
C LEU A 115 -8.11 22.54 -8.07
N ASP A 116 -8.52 23.78 -8.38
CA ASP A 116 -7.70 24.79 -9.08
C ASP A 116 -6.42 25.14 -8.31
N ASP A 117 -6.50 25.25 -6.98
CA ASP A 117 -5.36 25.50 -6.06
C ASP A 117 -4.23 24.44 -6.13
N GLN A 118 -4.36 23.38 -6.92
CA GLN A 118 -3.34 22.34 -7.14
C GLN A 118 -2.76 22.36 -8.55
N LEU A 119 -3.29 23.19 -9.45
CA LEU A 119 -2.98 23.19 -10.88
C LEU A 119 -1.91 24.23 -11.28
N ASP A 120 -1.61 25.20 -10.41
CA ASP A 120 -0.71 26.32 -10.73
C ASP A 120 0.77 25.93 -10.83
N ASP A 121 1.21 24.87 -10.13
CA ASP A 121 2.65 24.52 -10.00
C ASP A 121 3.15 23.43 -10.98
N VAL A 122 2.57 23.34 -12.18
CA VAL A 122 2.90 22.27 -13.17
C VAL A 122 4.26 22.48 -13.87
N GLU A 123 4.85 23.67 -13.81
CA GLU A 123 6.18 23.93 -14.40
C GLU A 123 7.31 23.08 -13.80
N ILE A 124 7.14 22.61 -12.56
CA ILE A 124 8.19 21.94 -11.77
C ILE A 124 8.47 20.51 -12.27
N SER A 125 7.52 19.83 -12.92
CA SER A 125 7.65 18.40 -13.29
C SER A 125 7.45 18.11 -14.79
N ARG A 126 8.07 18.91 -15.68
CA ARG A 126 7.95 18.79 -17.15
C ARG A 126 8.33 17.42 -17.79
N GLN A 127 8.85 16.45 -17.03
CA GLN A 127 9.18 15.12 -17.56
C GLN A 127 7.99 14.15 -17.62
N PHE A 128 7.02 14.28 -16.70
CA PHE A 128 5.80 13.48 -16.66
C PHE A 128 4.60 14.33 -17.10
N HIS A 129 3.65 13.75 -17.83
CA HIS A 129 2.42 14.44 -18.19
C HIS A 129 1.43 14.38 -17.04
N SER A 130 1.06 15.53 -16.50
CA SER A 130 -0.01 15.67 -15.50
C SER A 130 -1.40 15.56 -16.13
N ALA A 131 -2.44 15.37 -15.31
CA ALA A 131 -3.83 15.48 -15.75
C ALA A 131 -4.11 16.85 -16.42
N LEU A 132 -3.49 17.93 -15.94
CA LEU A 132 -3.60 19.26 -16.53
C LEU A 132 -2.98 19.32 -17.94
N ASP A 133 -1.85 18.64 -18.16
CA ASP A 133 -1.22 18.56 -19.49
C ASP A 133 -2.12 17.86 -20.50
N TYR A 134 -2.74 16.74 -20.10
CA TYR A 134 -3.75 16.05 -20.90
C TYR A 134 -4.95 16.97 -21.18
N HIS A 135 -5.52 17.58 -20.14
CA HIS A 135 -6.67 18.48 -20.24
C HIS A 135 -6.41 19.66 -21.20
N ASN A 136 -5.25 20.33 -21.07
CA ASN A 136 -4.82 21.42 -21.93
C ASN A 136 -4.54 20.95 -23.38
N ALA A 137 -4.02 19.73 -23.56
CA ALA A 137 -3.83 19.14 -24.88
C ALA A 137 -5.17 18.80 -25.57
N TYR A 138 -6.19 18.41 -24.80
CA TYR A 138 -7.55 18.16 -25.29
C TYR A 138 -8.31 19.46 -25.62
N ILE A 139 -8.26 20.48 -24.74
CA ILE A 139 -8.86 21.79 -24.99
C ILE A 139 -8.27 22.45 -26.24
N SER A 140 -6.94 22.39 -26.42
CA SER A 140 -6.27 22.96 -27.59
C SER A 140 -6.42 22.13 -28.87
N GLY A 141 -7.08 20.97 -28.82
CA GLY A 141 -7.25 20.07 -29.96
C GLY A 141 -5.95 19.43 -30.48
N ARG A 142 -4.84 19.56 -29.73
CA ARG A 142 -3.52 19.00 -30.07
C ARG A 142 -3.55 17.49 -30.15
N VAL A 143 -4.36 16.87 -29.29
CA VAL A 143 -4.65 15.44 -29.23
C VAL A 143 -6.06 15.26 -28.66
N THR A 144 -6.63 14.07 -28.80
CA THR A 144 -7.94 13.71 -28.27
C THR A 144 -7.82 12.56 -27.27
N PRO A 145 -8.75 12.42 -26.30
CA PRO A 145 -8.81 11.24 -25.41
C PRO A 145 -8.81 9.92 -26.20
N CYS A 146 -9.50 9.89 -27.34
CA CYS A 146 -9.51 8.77 -28.29
C CYS A 146 -8.14 8.41 -28.88
N GLN A 147 -7.27 9.39 -29.12
CA GLN A 147 -5.90 9.15 -29.60
C GLN A 147 -5.00 8.66 -28.46
N VAL A 148 -5.12 9.25 -27.26
CA VAL A 148 -4.37 8.83 -26.07
C VAL A 148 -4.70 7.39 -25.68
N ALA A 149 -5.98 7.05 -25.55
CA ALA A 149 -6.42 5.69 -25.23
C ALA A 149 -5.88 4.66 -26.25
N ARG A 150 -5.99 4.94 -27.56
CA ARG A 150 -5.43 4.06 -28.61
C ARG A 150 -3.90 3.95 -28.58
N ALA A 151 -3.18 5.01 -28.19
CA ALA A 151 -1.74 4.96 -28.05
C ALA A 151 -1.33 4.05 -26.88
N ILE A 152 -1.95 4.23 -25.71
CA ILE A 152 -1.69 3.40 -24.52
C ILE A 152 -2.07 1.94 -24.77
N LEU A 153 -3.28 1.67 -25.29
CA LEU A 153 -3.76 0.32 -25.58
C LEU A 153 -2.80 -0.47 -26.49
N ARG A 154 -2.17 0.17 -27.49
CA ARG A 154 -1.13 -0.48 -28.32
C ARG A 154 0.11 -0.89 -27.54
N LEU A 155 0.52 -0.10 -26.55
CA LEU A 155 1.67 -0.40 -25.69
C LEU A 155 1.35 -1.51 -24.68
N ILE A 156 0.10 -1.71 -24.28
CA ILE A 156 -0.27 -2.67 -23.22
C ILE A 156 -1.06 -3.89 -23.75
N HIS A 157 -1.31 -3.96 -25.06
CA HIS A 157 -2.23 -4.91 -25.69
C HIS A 157 -1.96 -6.37 -25.30
N PRO A 158 -2.96 -7.17 -24.89
CA PRO A 158 -2.76 -8.49 -24.32
C PRO A 158 -1.95 -9.49 -25.16
N LYS A 159 -1.98 -9.37 -26.50
CA LYS A 159 -1.28 -10.26 -27.44
C LYS A 159 0.10 -9.73 -27.88
N SER A 160 0.56 -8.60 -27.33
CA SER A 160 1.88 -8.04 -27.64
C SER A 160 2.96 -8.78 -26.85
N THR A 161 3.73 -9.62 -27.53
CA THR A 161 4.92 -10.30 -26.95
C THR A 161 6.17 -9.42 -26.92
N ALA A 162 6.12 -8.24 -27.54
CA ALA A 162 7.25 -7.33 -27.67
C ALA A 162 7.22 -6.15 -26.68
N SER A 163 6.12 -5.93 -25.96
CA SER A 163 6.01 -4.82 -25.02
C SER A 163 6.36 -5.24 -23.59
N ILE A 164 7.39 -4.59 -23.04
CA ILE A 164 7.79 -4.69 -21.63
C ILE A 164 6.73 -4.15 -20.65
N HIS A 165 5.73 -3.39 -21.14
CA HIS A 165 4.68 -2.82 -20.29
C HIS A 165 3.46 -3.73 -20.13
N ARG A 166 3.38 -4.83 -20.89
CA ARG A 166 2.24 -5.76 -20.88
C ARG A 166 1.96 -6.31 -19.47
N GLU A 167 3.02 -6.66 -18.74
CA GLU A 167 2.93 -7.31 -17.43
C GLU A 167 2.43 -6.38 -16.32
N SER A 168 2.42 -5.06 -16.53
CA SER A 168 1.84 -4.09 -15.58
C SER A 168 0.31 -4.13 -15.49
N TRP A 169 -0.35 -4.96 -16.30
CA TRP A 169 -1.81 -5.06 -16.43
C TRP A 169 -2.25 -6.54 -16.44
N ILE A 170 -3.41 -6.86 -15.86
CA ILE A 170 -3.99 -8.22 -15.93
C ILE A 170 -5.09 -8.24 -16.98
N GLU A 171 -6.07 -7.35 -16.82
CA GLU A 171 -7.33 -7.34 -17.57
C GLU A 171 -7.57 -5.96 -18.21
N ILE A 172 -7.98 -5.95 -19.48
CA ILE A 172 -8.20 -4.74 -20.29
C ILE A 172 -9.50 -4.94 -21.07
N HIS A 173 -10.42 -3.98 -20.96
CA HIS A 173 -11.71 -3.96 -21.67
C HIS A 173 -11.62 -2.91 -22.79
N GLU A 174 -11.07 -3.32 -23.93
CA GLU A 174 -10.65 -2.39 -25.00
C GLU A 174 -11.83 -1.61 -25.60
N ASN A 175 -12.98 -2.25 -25.82
CA ASN A 175 -14.15 -1.59 -26.42
C ASN A 175 -14.72 -0.50 -25.50
N GLU A 176 -14.80 -0.83 -24.21
CA GLU A 176 -15.32 -0.02 -23.12
C GLU A 176 -14.41 1.20 -22.90
N THR A 177 -13.08 0.97 -22.85
CA THR A 177 -12.04 2.01 -22.81
C THR A 177 -12.17 2.98 -24.00
N LEU A 178 -12.30 2.44 -25.22
CA LEU A 178 -12.44 3.24 -26.44
C LEU A 178 -13.78 3.97 -26.53
N GLN A 179 -14.85 3.40 -25.98
CA GLN A 179 -16.17 4.03 -25.87
C GLN A 179 -16.14 5.21 -24.89
N ALA A 180 -15.55 5.03 -23.70
CA ALA A 180 -15.34 6.11 -22.75
C ALA A 180 -14.49 7.25 -23.35
N ALA A 181 -13.41 6.89 -24.07
CA ALA A 181 -12.57 7.84 -24.79
C ALA A 181 -13.29 8.59 -25.92
N ARG A 182 -14.21 7.94 -26.65
CA ARG A 182 -15.07 8.59 -27.64
C ARG A 182 -16.01 9.60 -26.99
N LEU A 183 -16.70 9.20 -25.92
CA LEU A 183 -17.64 10.07 -25.19
C LEU A 183 -16.92 11.28 -24.56
N SER A 184 -15.69 11.12 -24.08
CA SER A 184 -14.85 12.23 -23.63
C SER A 184 -14.43 13.14 -24.79
N THR A 185 -14.01 12.57 -25.92
CA THR A 185 -13.67 13.33 -27.13
C THR A 185 -14.84 14.18 -27.62
N GLU A 186 -16.07 13.65 -27.58
CA GLU A 186 -17.31 14.38 -27.92
C GLU A 186 -17.63 15.50 -26.93
N ARG A 187 -17.31 15.32 -25.63
CA ARG A 187 -17.42 16.38 -24.61
C ARG A 187 -16.44 17.52 -24.88
N PHE A 188 -15.17 17.25 -25.16
CA PHE A 188 -14.22 18.31 -25.53
C PHE A 188 -14.62 19.02 -26.82
N ALA A 189 -14.99 18.28 -27.87
CA ALA A 189 -15.42 18.86 -29.15
C ALA A 189 -16.68 19.74 -29.05
N SER A 190 -17.51 19.54 -28.02
CA SER A 190 -18.72 20.34 -27.77
C SER A 190 -18.59 21.37 -26.64
N GLY A 191 -17.39 21.55 -26.06
CA GLY A 191 -17.14 22.49 -24.95
C GLY A 191 -17.78 22.06 -23.62
N LYS A 192 -18.03 20.77 -23.42
CA LYS A 192 -18.74 20.17 -22.28
C LYS A 192 -17.86 19.22 -21.46
N SER A 193 -16.59 19.57 -21.28
CA SER A 193 -15.66 18.83 -20.42
C SER A 193 -16.19 18.76 -18.98
N ARG A 194 -16.01 17.62 -18.31
CA ARG A 194 -16.37 17.39 -16.90
C ARG A 194 -15.36 17.96 -15.89
N GLY A 195 -14.23 18.52 -16.36
CA GLY A 195 -13.17 19.08 -15.53
C GLY A 195 -11.80 18.50 -15.86
N VAL A 196 -10.83 18.74 -14.98
CA VAL A 196 -9.41 18.42 -15.23
C VAL A 196 -9.14 16.93 -15.50
N LEU A 197 -9.93 16.01 -14.94
CA LEU A 197 -9.80 14.56 -15.21
C LEU A 197 -10.58 14.04 -16.42
N ASP A 198 -11.38 14.87 -17.12
CA ASP A 198 -12.13 14.38 -18.28
C ASP A 198 -11.17 13.90 -19.37
N GLY A 199 -11.27 12.63 -19.75
CA GLY A 199 -10.41 12.00 -20.75
C GLY A 199 -9.03 11.59 -20.24
N VAL A 200 -8.72 11.80 -18.96
CA VAL A 200 -7.43 11.44 -18.38
C VAL A 200 -7.39 9.92 -18.13
N PRO A 201 -6.38 9.20 -18.63
CA PRO A 201 -6.28 7.75 -18.46
C PRO A 201 -5.85 7.38 -17.04
N PHE A 202 -6.42 6.33 -16.45
CA PHE A 202 -5.99 5.81 -15.15
C PHE A 202 -6.05 4.27 -15.07
N GLY A 203 -5.29 3.70 -14.13
CA GLY A 203 -5.26 2.27 -13.83
C GLY A 203 -5.79 1.93 -12.43
N ILE A 204 -6.22 0.69 -12.23
CA ILE A 204 -6.83 0.24 -10.96
C ILE A 204 -6.23 -1.11 -10.55
N LYS A 205 -5.72 -1.25 -9.33
CA LYS A 205 -5.17 -2.51 -8.82
C LYS A 205 -6.23 -3.63 -8.77
N ALA A 206 -5.84 -4.86 -9.10
CA ALA A 206 -6.71 -6.03 -9.21
C ALA A 206 -7.41 -6.53 -7.92
N ASP A 207 -7.22 -5.85 -6.78
CA ASP A 207 -7.93 -6.09 -5.51
C ASP A 207 -9.00 -5.00 -5.19
N ILE A 208 -9.19 -4.05 -6.11
CA ILE A 208 -10.25 -3.05 -6.08
C ILE A 208 -11.39 -3.52 -7.01
N ARG A 209 -12.64 -3.37 -6.56
CA ARG A 209 -13.82 -3.70 -7.37
C ARG A 209 -14.02 -2.61 -8.42
N VAL A 210 -14.29 -3.03 -9.65
CA VAL A 210 -14.62 -2.19 -10.80
C VAL A 210 -15.76 -2.88 -11.52
N GLU A 211 -16.83 -2.16 -11.84
CA GLU A 211 -17.99 -2.73 -12.54
C GLU A 211 -17.55 -3.45 -13.82
N SER A 212 -18.10 -4.64 -14.07
CA SER A 212 -17.77 -5.52 -15.21
C SER A 212 -16.37 -6.18 -15.22
N PHE A 213 -15.39 -5.75 -14.42
CA PHE A 213 -14.09 -6.42 -14.33
C PHE A 213 -14.04 -7.51 -13.26
N ILE A 214 -13.10 -8.45 -13.39
CA ILE A 214 -12.86 -9.50 -12.39
C ILE A 214 -11.85 -9.00 -11.35
N THR A 215 -12.23 -9.01 -10.07
CA THR A 215 -11.29 -8.77 -8.95
C THR A 215 -10.38 -9.99 -8.75
N SER A 216 -9.39 -10.14 -9.64
CA SER A 216 -8.51 -11.31 -9.76
C SER A 216 -7.38 -11.36 -8.72
N MET A 217 -6.97 -10.22 -8.16
CA MET A 217 -5.89 -10.08 -7.16
C MET A 217 -4.56 -10.75 -7.55
N GLY A 218 -4.19 -10.67 -8.83
CA GLY A 218 -2.98 -11.33 -9.32
C GLY A 218 -3.06 -12.86 -9.33
N MET A 219 -4.24 -13.44 -9.12
CA MET A 219 -4.46 -14.88 -9.17
C MET A 219 -4.77 -15.36 -10.59
N GLN A 220 -4.56 -16.66 -10.85
CA GLN A 220 -5.14 -17.31 -12.01
C GLN A 220 -6.68 -17.28 -11.87
N VAL A 221 -7.35 -16.64 -12.82
CA VAL A 221 -8.82 -16.60 -12.90
C VAL A 221 -9.35 -18.00 -13.22
N VAL A 222 -10.24 -18.49 -12.35
CA VAL A 222 -10.96 -19.76 -12.51
C VAL A 222 -12.44 -19.44 -12.70
N PRO A 223 -12.97 -19.40 -13.94
CA PRO A 223 -14.31 -18.87 -14.24
C PRO A 223 -15.47 -19.54 -13.49
N GLU A 224 -15.28 -20.79 -13.05
CA GLU A 224 -16.27 -21.55 -12.30
C GLU A 224 -16.33 -21.19 -10.79
N LEU A 225 -15.41 -20.35 -10.29
CA LEU A 225 -15.44 -19.86 -8.93
C LEU A 225 -16.20 -18.52 -8.85
N PRO A 226 -17.21 -18.38 -7.97
CA PRO A 226 -17.96 -17.13 -7.85
C PRO A 226 -17.18 -15.91 -7.36
N CYS A 227 -15.99 -16.10 -6.76
CA CYS A 227 -15.08 -14.99 -6.45
C CYS A 227 -14.39 -14.39 -7.68
N PHE A 228 -14.48 -15.03 -8.84
CA PHE A 228 -13.95 -14.57 -10.12
C PHE A 228 -15.04 -14.20 -11.14
N GLN A 229 -16.26 -13.89 -10.68
CA GLN A 229 -17.24 -13.24 -11.55
C GLN A 229 -16.93 -11.74 -11.67
N PRO A 230 -17.32 -11.10 -12.79
CA PRO A 230 -17.37 -9.65 -12.90
C PRO A 230 -18.06 -8.99 -11.70
N ALA A 231 -17.49 -7.91 -11.17
CA ALA A 231 -18.14 -7.17 -10.09
C ALA A 231 -19.36 -6.40 -10.63
N GLY A 232 -20.48 -6.45 -9.89
CA GLY A 232 -21.70 -5.73 -10.23
C GLY A 232 -21.70 -4.22 -9.91
N GLU A 233 -20.63 -3.70 -9.32
CA GLU A 233 -20.45 -2.26 -9.02
C GLU A 233 -18.96 -1.92 -8.86
N SER A 234 -18.59 -0.68 -9.21
CA SER A 234 -17.29 -0.09 -8.90
C SER A 234 -17.19 0.29 -7.42
N ALA A 235 -15.99 0.18 -6.83
CA ALA A 235 -15.73 0.72 -5.50
C ALA A 235 -15.84 2.26 -5.54
N TRP A 236 -16.41 2.89 -4.50
CA TRP A 236 -16.64 4.34 -4.42
C TRP A 236 -15.52 5.25 -5.00
N PRO A 237 -14.23 5.08 -4.64
CA PRO A 237 -13.17 5.94 -5.19
C PRO A 237 -12.96 5.77 -6.70
N VAL A 238 -13.28 4.62 -7.28
CA VAL A 238 -13.28 4.39 -8.73
C VAL A 238 -14.44 5.17 -9.37
N THR A 239 -15.66 4.99 -8.85
CA THR A 239 -16.87 5.68 -9.31
C THR A 239 -16.67 7.20 -9.36
N LYS A 240 -15.98 7.79 -8.37
CA LYS A 240 -15.70 9.24 -8.35
C LYS A 240 -14.70 9.74 -9.39
N LEU A 241 -13.76 8.90 -9.83
CA LEU A 241 -12.88 9.26 -10.95
C LEU A 241 -13.62 9.11 -12.30
N GLU A 242 -14.46 8.08 -12.45
CA GLU A 242 -15.30 7.88 -13.65
C GLU A 242 -16.38 8.98 -13.80
N GLU A 243 -17.01 9.40 -12.69
CA GLU A 243 -17.92 10.55 -12.66
C GLU A 243 -17.22 11.83 -13.15
N ALA A 244 -16.00 12.09 -12.69
CA ALA A 244 -15.15 13.20 -13.14
C ALA A 244 -14.68 13.08 -14.61
N GLY A 245 -14.96 11.95 -15.27
CA GLY A 245 -14.68 11.71 -16.68
C GLY A 245 -13.35 11.04 -16.97
N ALA A 246 -12.63 10.57 -15.96
CA ALA A 246 -11.42 9.78 -16.14
C ALA A 246 -11.73 8.44 -16.84
N ILE A 247 -10.76 7.89 -17.56
CA ILE A 247 -10.92 6.69 -18.39
C ILE A 247 -10.09 5.55 -17.80
N ILE A 248 -10.77 4.47 -17.41
CA ILE A 248 -10.12 3.21 -17.03
C ILE A 248 -9.43 2.64 -18.26
N ILE A 249 -8.10 2.52 -18.21
CA ILE A 249 -7.29 1.85 -19.23
C ILE A 249 -7.27 0.32 -19.02
N GLY A 250 -7.41 -0.10 -17.77
CA GLY A 250 -7.47 -1.51 -17.39
C GLY A 250 -7.15 -1.72 -15.91
N VAL A 251 -7.11 -2.99 -15.54
CA VAL A 251 -6.76 -3.44 -14.19
C VAL A 251 -5.26 -3.73 -14.13
N ASN A 252 -4.55 -3.02 -13.25
CA ASN A 252 -3.13 -3.18 -12.99
C ASN A 252 -2.82 -4.52 -12.30
N ASN A 253 -1.66 -5.06 -12.64
CA ASN A 253 -1.11 -6.24 -11.99
C ASN A 253 -0.61 -5.94 -10.57
N MET A 254 -0.43 -7.00 -9.78
CA MET A 254 -0.04 -6.96 -8.38
C MET A 254 0.72 -8.22 -7.99
N HIS A 255 1.36 -8.20 -6.82
CA HIS A 255 1.97 -9.41 -6.25
C HIS A 255 0.95 -10.56 -6.17
N GLU A 256 1.39 -11.79 -6.40
CA GLU A 256 0.51 -12.95 -6.50
C GLU A 256 -0.18 -13.31 -5.16
N ASN A 257 -1.51 -13.45 -5.20
CA ASN A 257 -2.31 -14.05 -4.13
C ASN A 257 -2.89 -15.42 -4.53
N GLY A 258 -2.41 -16.02 -5.62
CA GLY A 258 -3.03 -17.11 -6.38
C GLY A 258 -2.18 -18.36 -6.51
N ALA A 259 -2.73 -19.48 -6.96
CA ALA A 259 -1.98 -20.73 -7.08
C ALA A 259 -1.16 -20.78 -8.37
N GLY A 260 0.17 -20.80 -8.22
CA GLY A 260 1.10 -21.06 -9.32
C GLY A 260 0.81 -22.38 -10.05
N ASN A 261 0.94 -22.35 -11.37
CA ASN A 261 0.61 -23.40 -12.34
C ASN A 261 0.86 -24.86 -11.87
N PHE A 262 -0.21 -25.56 -11.49
CA PHE A 262 -0.25 -27.03 -11.39
C PHE A 262 -1.31 -27.59 -12.36
N PRO A 263 -0.94 -28.42 -13.35
CA PRO A 263 -1.80 -28.75 -14.50
C PRO A 263 -2.86 -29.84 -14.22
N ASN A 264 -3.37 -29.94 -12.99
CA ASN A 264 -4.44 -30.90 -12.62
C ASN A 264 -5.23 -30.37 -11.40
N VAL A 265 -6.16 -29.44 -11.64
CA VAL A 265 -7.12 -28.94 -10.62
C VAL A 265 -8.57 -29.09 -11.07
N ALA A 266 -8.86 -30.15 -11.82
CA ALA A 266 -10.23 -30.53 -12.13
C ALA A 266 -10.88 -31.17 -10.88
N GLN A 267 -11.48 -30.35 -9.99
CA GLN A 267 -12.76 -30.60 -9.29
C GLN A 267 -13.11 -29.58 -8.17
N LEU A 268 -14.35 -29.04 -8.27
CA LEU A 268 -15.27 -28.57 -7.19
C LEU A 268 -15.08 -27.20 -6.48
N TRP A 269 -15.45 -26.15 -7.21
CA TRP A 269 -16.51 -25.12 -6.99
C TRP A 269 -16.86 -24.47 -5.63
N ALA A 270 -17.08 -23.13 -5.71
CA ALA A 270 -17.86 -22.22 -4.84
C ALA A 270 -17.18 -21.80 -3.48
N VAL A 271 -17.50 -20.71 -2.74
CA VAL A 271 -18.35 -19.48 -2.86
C VAL A 271 -17.96 -18.52 -1.70
N LEU A 272 -17.88 -17.18 -1.90
CA LEU A 272 -17.93 -16.19 -0.77
C LEU A 272 -16.81 -15.11 -0.61
N GLU A 273 -16.73 -14.11 -1.50
CA GLU A 273 -16.33 -12.70 -1.23
C GLU A 273 -14.89 -12.26 -0.78
N LEU A 274 -14.78 -10.93 -0.52
CA LEU A 274 -13.65 -10.01 -0.75
C LEU A 274 -12.47 -10.08 0.22
N ALA A 275 -11.25 -9.86 -0.29
CA ALA A 275 -10.04 -9.95 0.51
C ALA A 275 -8.73 -9.38 -0.08
N ASP A 276 -8.16 -8.36 0.59
CA ASP A 276 -6.74 -7.95 0.46
C ASP A 276 -5.88 -8.74 1.43
N HIS A 277 -4.75 -9.25 0.93
CA HIS A 277 -3.66 -9.88 1.69
C HIS A 277 -2.36 -9.21 1.34
N GLU A 278 -1.42 -9.20 2.28
CA GLU A 278 -0.06 -8.74 2.01
C GLU A 278 0.93 -9.72 2.64
N ALA A 279 1.61 -10.48 1.76
CA ALA A 279 2.52 -11.57 2.10
C ALA A 279 3.97 -11.29 1.68
N ASP A 280 4.20 -10.50 0.62
CA ASP A 280 5.53 -10.00 0.23
C ASP A 280 5.50 -8.69 -0.58
N THR A 281 6.44 -7.79 -0.32
CA THR A 281 6.50 -6.45 -0.91
C THR A 281 7.32 -6.37 -2.21
N SER A 282 7.69 -7.49 -2.83
CA SER A 282 8.42 -7.46 -4.11
C SER A 282 7.55 -7.00 -5.28
N GLY A 283 6.28 -7.42 -5.33
CA GLY A 283 5.49 -7.29 -6.57
C GLY A 283 5.66 -8.45 -7.55
N ASN A 284 6.47 -9.47 -7.22
CA ASN A 284 6.62 -10.72 -7.97
C ASN A 284 5.26 -11.40 -8.21
N ASN A 285 5.02 -11.83 -9.45
CA ASN A 285 3.85 -12.62 -9.82
C ASN A 285 4.22 -13.65 -10.91
N PRO A 286 4.51 -14.91 -10.52
CA PRO A 286 4.78 -16.02 -11.43
C PRO A 286 3.60 -16.47 -12.30
N THR A 287 2.38 -16.01 -12.02
CA THR A 287 1.15 -16.46 -12.69
C THR A 287 0.68 -15.49 -13.78
N THR A 288 0.73 -14.19 -13.53
CA THR A 288 0.33 -13.15 -14.50
C THR A 288 1.51 -12.45 -15.19
N GLY A 289 2.75 -12.77 -14.79
CA GLY A 289 3.96 -12.03 -15.17
C GLY A 289 4.31 -10.98 -14.13
N THR A 290 5.60 -10.63 -13.99
CA THR A 290 6.05 -9.68 -12.96
C THR A 290 6.33 -8.32 -13.60
N PRO A 291 5.61 -7.24 -13.23
CA PRO A 291 5.90 -5.91 -13.75
C PRO A 291 7.36 -5.53 -13.48
N LEU A 292 8.00 -4.85 -14.43
CA LEU A 292 9.37 -4.38 -14.28
C LEU A 292 9.42 -3.08 -13.47
N ASN A 293 10.47 -2.89 -12.66
CA ASN A 293 10.75 -1.60 -12.03
C ASN A 293 11.03 -0.54 -13.10
N ALA A 294 10.42 0.64 -12.96
CA ALA A 294 10.48 1.69 -13.97
C ALA A 294 11.90 2.21 -14.26
N TYR A 295 12.87 2.12 -13.33
CA TYR A 295 14.22 2.67 -13.53
C TYR A 295 15.31 1.63 -13.76
N ASN A 296 15.14 0.39 -13.28
CA ASN A 296 16.12 -0.69 -13.45
C ASN A 296 15.47 -2.08 -13.43
N HIS A 297 15.45 -2.78 -14.57
CA HIS A 297 14.78 -4.08 -14.75
C HIS A 297 15.44 -5.25 -13.99
N SER A 298 16.61 -5.07 -13.36
CA SER A 298 17.18 -6.05 -12.42
C SER A 298 16.58 -5.96 -11.01
N TYR A 299 15.71 -4.97 -10.77
CA TYR A 299 15.04 -4.76 -9.49
C TYR A 299 13.52 -4.94 -9.62
N TYR A 300 12.93 -5.37 -8.52
CA TYR A 300 11.50 -5.44 -8.35
C TYR A 300 10.85 -4.04 -8.35
N PRO A 301 9.62 -3.90 -8.90
CA PRO A 301 8.88 -2.64 -8.87
C PRO A 301 8.37 -2.33 -7.44
N GLY A 302 8.40 -3.28 -6.52
CA GLY A 302 7.73 -3.17 -5.23
C GLY A 302 6.28 -3.60 -5.33
N GLY A 303 5.73 -4.05 -4.21
CA GLY A 303 4.40 -4.60 -4.11
C GLY A 303 3.66 -4.07 -2.88
N TRP A 304 2.34 -4.26 -2.81
CA TRP A 304 1.53 -5.10 -3.69
C TRP A 304 1.05 -4.40 -4.97
N SER A 305 1.01 -3.07 -5.03
CA SER A 305 0.53 -2.31 -6.21
C SER A 305 1.58 -2.21 -7.34
N SER A 306 2.19 -3.35 -7.72
CA SER A 306 3.36 -3.40 -8.61
C SER A 306 3.09 -2.88 -10.02
N GLY A 307 1.98 -3.28 -10.64
CA GLY A 307 1.59 -2.82 -11.96
C GLY A 307 1.26 -1.33 -12.00
N ALA A 308 0.63 -0.81 -10.93
CA ALA A 308 0.33 0.62 -10.78
C ALA A 308 1.62 1.45 -10.63
N GLY A 309 2.53 1.02 -9.75
CA GLY A 309 3.85 1.64 -9.59
C GLY A 309 4.63 1.70 -10.90
N ALA A 310 4.74 0.55 -11.58
CA ALA A 310 5.43 0.45 -12.86
C ALA A 310 4.78 1.31 -13.95
N SER A 311 3.44 1.27 -14.12
CA SER A 311 2.75 1.99 -15.21
C SER A 311 2.81 3.52 -15.07
N ILE A 312 2.78 4.04 -13.84
CA ILE A 312 2.97 5.48 -13.59
C ILE A 312 4.46 5.83 -13.75
N GLY A 313 5.37 5.01 -13.23
CA GLY A 313 6.81 5.27 -13.23
C GLY A 313 7.42 5.44 -14.63
N VAL A 314 6.91 4.75 -15.65
CA VAL A 314 7.30 4.96 -17.07
C VAL A 314 6.46 6.04 -17.80
N GLY A 315 5.36 6.48 -17.17
CA GLY A 315 4.47 7.52 -17.71
C GLY A 315 3.43 7.02 -18.73
N LEU A 316 2.90 5.80 -18.57
CA LEU A 316 1.75 5.32 -19.37
C LEU A 316 0.43 5.95 -18.93
N VAL A 317 0.27 6.17 -17.63
CA VAL A 317 -0.89 6.83 -17.00
C VAL A 317 -0.41 7.74 -15.87
N PRO A 318 -1.01 8.93 -15.68
CA PRO A 318 -0.64 9.85 -14.60
C PRO A 318 -1.11 9.37 -13.22
N ILE A 319 -2.19 8.58 -13.14
CA ILE A 319 -2.89 8.21 -11.91
C ILE A 319 -3.21 6.70 -11.91
N CYS A 320 -3.08 6.06 -10.75
CA CYS A 320 -3.71 4.77 -10.44
C CYS A 320 -4.34 4.78 -9.05
N LEU A 321 -5.32 3.87 -8.83
CA LEU A 321 -5.77 3.49 -7.50
C LEU A 321 -5.13 2.16 -7.08
N GLY A 322 -4.53 2.14 -5.89
CA GLY A 322 -3.95 0.95 -5.27
C GLY A 322 -4.49 0.72 -3.86
N THR A 323 -3.95 -0.29 -3.17
CA THR A 323 -4.28 -0.57 -1.76
C THR A 323 -3.03 -0.71 -0.92
N ASP A 324 -3.14 -0.39 0.37
CA ASP A 324 -2.04 -0.34 1.33
C ASP A 324 -2.46 -0.87 2.70
N ALA A 325 -2.05 -2.11 3.01
CA ALA A 325 -2.17 -2.75 4.32
C ALA A 325 -0.84 -2.82 5.09
N GLY A 326 0.31 -2.77 4.41
CA GLY A 326 1.65 -2.74 5.01
C GLY A 326 2.67 -1.85 4.30
N GLY A 327 2.23 -0.93 3.44
CA GLY A 327 3.10 -0.14 2.56
C GLY A 327 2.79 -0.30 1.08
N SER A 328 1.73 -1.04 0.70
CA SER A 328 1.53 -1.47 -0.68
C SER A 328 1.15 -0.42 -1.73
N VAL A 329 0.91 0.86 -1.37
CA VAL A 329 1.03 1.97 -2.36
C VAL A 329 2.37 2.71 -2.24
N ARG A 330 2.92 2.81 -1.02
CA ARG A 330 4.11 3.60 -0.70
C ARG A 330 5.43 2.94 -1.11
N ILE A 331 5.56 1.61 -0.97
CA ILE A 331 6.74 0.85 -1.39
C ILE A 331 6.87 0.84 -2.93
N PRO A 332 5.86 0.44 -3.72
CA PRO A 332 5.94 0.57 -5.17
C PRO A 332 6.02 2.03 -5.63
N GLY A 333 5.44 2.97 -4.87
CA GLY A 333 5.60 4.38 -5.16
C GLY A 333 7.04 4.87 -4.96
N ALA A 334 7.74 4.41 -3.91
CA ALA A 334 9.14 4.74 -3.70
C ALA A 334 10.05 4.09 -4.75
N TRP A 335 9.91 2.79 -5.00
CA TRP A 335 10.78 2.05 -5.92
C TRP A 335 10.54 2.34 -7.40
N ASN A 336 9.37 2.88 -7.78
CA ASN A 336 9.13 3.46 -9.10
C ASN A 336 9.11 5.00 -9.08
N GLY A 337 9.62 5.66 -8.03
CA GLY A 337 9.87 7.10 -8.01
C GLY A 337 8.64 7.94 -8.39
N ILE A 338 7.51 7.68 -7.76
CA ILE A 338 6.22 8.40 -7.93
C ILE A 338 5.67 8.79 -6.56
N TYR A 339 4.55 9.52 -6.54
CA TYR A 339 3.88 9.91 -5.31
C TYR A 339 2.76 8.93 -4.96
N ALA A 340 2.56 8.67 -3.66
CA ALA A 340 1.46 7.83 -3.19
C ALA A 340 0.89 8.30 -1.86
N LEU A 341 -0.43 8.19 -1.70
CA LEU A 341 -1.13 8.55 -0.46
C LEU A 341 -1.82 7.32 0.13
N LYS A 342 -1.42 6.97 1.36
CA LYS A 342 -2.09 6.02 2.25
C LYS A 342 -3.02 6.84 3.16
N PRO A 343 -4.31 7.02 2.83
CA PRO A 343 -5.20 7.92 3.57
C PRO A 343 -5.53 7.39 4.97
N THR A 344 -6.15 8.22 5.80
CA THR A 344 -6.72 7.78 7.10
C THR A 344 -7.60 6.54 6.88
N HIS A 345 -7.55 5.57 7.80
CA HIS A 345 -8.32 4.32 7.70
C HIS A 345 -9.79 4.58 7.36
N HIS A 346 -10.37 3.80 6.43
CA HIS A 346 -11.72 3.95 5.85
C HIS A 346 -12.07 5.27 5.13
N ARG A 347 -11.17 6.26 4.99
CA ARG A 347 -11.49 7.56 4.33
C ARG A 347 -11.89 7.45 2.85
N LEU A 348 -11.42 6.44 2.12
CA LEU A 348 -11.77 6.20 0.71
C LEU A 348 -12.69 4.96 0.55
N GLY A 349 -13.45 4.64 1.60
CA GLY A 349 -14.40 3.54 1.65
C GLY A 349 -14.05 2.52 2.72
N CYS A 350 -15.06 1.94 3.36
CA CYS A 350 -14.87 0.78 4.23
C CYS A 350 -14.27 -0.41 3.46
N ARG A 351 -13.39 -1.15 4.13
CA ARG A 351 -12.89 -2.46 3.68
C ARG A 351 -13.01 -3.44 4.83
N ASN A 352 -13.15 -4.73 4.51
CA ASN A 352 -13.10 -5.83 5.48
C ASN A 352 -11.63 -6.09 5.88
N SER A 353 -11.03 -5.10 6.53
CA SER A 353 -9.66 -5.09 7.04
C SER A 353 -9.50 -4.05 8.15
N THR A 354 -8.53 -4.28 9.03
CA THR A 354 -8.14 -3.40 10.14
C THR A 354 -6.78 -2.74 9.90
N VAL A 355 -6.26 -2.85 8.67
CA VAL A 355 -4.93 -2.36 8.25
C VAL A 355 -4.93 -1.84 6.79
N SER A 356 -5.73 -2.43 5.90
CA SER A 356 -5.82 -2.08 4.47
C SER A 356 -6.69 -0.86 4.20
N VAL A 357 -6.21 0.02 3.31
CA VAL A 357 -6.97 1.14 2.73
C VAL A 357 -6.83 1.16 1.21
N VAL A 358 -7.80 1.72 0.48
CA VAL A 358 -7.55 2.21 -0.89
C VAL A 358 -6.73 3.50 -0.79
N GLY A 359 -5.78 3.72 -1.71
CA GLY A 359 -4.97 4.93 -1.78
C GLY A 359 -4.61 5.29 -3.23
N PRO A 360 -4.65 6.58 -3.62
CA PRO A 360 -4.20 7.00 -4.93
C PRO A 360 -2.66 7.00 -5.03
N MET A 361 -2.18 6.78 -6.25
CA MET A 361 -0.79 6.83 -6.68
C MET A 361 -0.74 7.72 -7.93
N ALA A 362 0.25 8.60 -8.05
CA ALA A 362 0.33 9.50 -9.21
C ALA A 362 1.75 9.97 -9.56
N ALA A 363 1.94 10.38 -10.82
CA ALA A 363 3.22 10.83 -11.36
C ALA A 363 3.68 12.18 -10.76
N THR A 364 2.71 13.07 -10.46
CA THR A 364 2.91 14.36 -9.80
C THR A 364 2.11 14.43 -8.49
N VAL A 365 2.51 15.31 -7.57
CA VAL A 365 1.74 15.56 -6.34
C VAL A 365 0.41 16.27 -6.60
N ALA A 366 0.32 17.08 -7.67
CA ALA A 366 -0.91 17.73 -8.10
C ALA A 366 -1.98 16.69 -8.50
N ASP A 367 -1.59 15.72 -9.32
CA ASP A 367 -2.44 14.59 -9.71
C ASP A 367 -2.86 13.75 -8.49
N LEU A 368 -1.94 13.55 -7.53
CA LEU A 368 -2.23 12.84 -6.27
C LEU A 368 -3.30 13.57 -5.44
N ALA A 369 -3.21 14.91 -5.35
CA ALA A 369 -4.16 15.74 -4.64
C ALA A 369 -5.54 15.76 -5.32
N VAL A 370 -5.58 15.90 -6.65
CA VAL A 370 -6.82 15.83 -7.44
C VAL A 370 -7.49 14.46 -7.28
N ALA A 371 -6.74 13.37 -7.45
CA ALA A 371 -7.25 12.01 -7.28
C ALA A 371 -7.77 11.78 -5.86
N TYR A 372 -7.04 12.23 -4.83
CA TYR A 372 -7.50 12.14 -3.44
C TYR A 372 -8.78 12.95 -3.19
N ARG A 373 -8.84 14.23 -3.60
CA ARG A 373 -10.00 15.11 -3.32
C ARG A 373 -11.28 14.57 -3.96
N LEU A 374 -11.20 14.04 -5.19
CA LEU A 374 -12.33 13.39 -5.87
C LEU A 374 -12.73 12.06 -5.20
N ALA A 375 -11.77 11.16 -4.97
CA ALA A 375 -12.01 9.87 -4.34
C ALA A 375 -12.52 9.96 -2.88
N ALA A 376 -12.23 11.09 -2.20
CA ALA A 376 -12.56 11.33 -0.80
C ALA A 376 -13.90 12.07 -0.59
N GLN A 377 -14.71 12.24 -1.62
CA GLN A 377 -16.09 12.72 -1.46
C GLN A 377 -16.89 11.77 -0.54
N PRO A 378 -17.84 12.27 0.28
CA PRO A 378 -18.63 11.42 1.17
C PRO A 378 -19.61 10.51 0.43
N ASP A 379 -19.55 9.21 0.70
CA ASP A 379 -20.58 8.24 0.39
C ASP A 379 -21.64 8.25 1.49
N LEU A 380 -22.86 8.66 1.16
CA LEU A 380 -23.97 8.71 2.10
C LEU A 380 -24.53 7.31 2.45
N ASN A 381 -24.11 6.26 1.74
CA ASN A 381 -24.49 4.87 2.01
C ASN A 381 -23.46 4.12 2.89
N ASP A 382 -22.24 4.66 3.04
CA ASP A 382 -21.21 4.11 3.91
C ASP A 382 -21.26 4.79 5.29
N ASN A 383 -21.70 4.02 6.30
CA ASN A 383 -21.89 4.46 7.69
C ASN A 383 -20.61 4.91 8.41
N VAL A 384 -19.43 4.79 7.81
CA VAL A 384 -18.13 5.23 8.38
C VAL A 384 -17.46 6.24 7.46
N GLN A 385 -17.35 5.96 6.15
CA GLN A 385 -16.71 6.86 5.20
C GLN A 385 -17.45 8.21 5.11
N GLY A 386 -18.80 8.17 5.07
CA GLY A 386 -19.64 9.36 4.98
C GLY A 386 -19.55 10.30 6.20
N LEU A 387 -19.00 9.83 7.32
CA LEU A 387 -18.84 10.61 8.55
C LEU A 387 -17.55 11.47 8.57
N PHE A 388 -16.61 11.25 7.65
CA PHE A 388 -15.33 11.96 7.68
C PHE A 388 -15.45 13.40 7.17
N CYS A 389 -14.99 14.36 7.98
CA CYS A 389 -14.77 15.73 7.53
C CYS A 389 -13.86 15.81 6.31
N VAL A 390 -14.03 16.84 5.47
CA VAL A 390 -13.00 17.23 4.51
C VAL A 390 -11.74 17.63 5.28
N SER A 391 -10.59 17.16 4.81
CA SER A 391 -9.29 17.63 5.30
C SER A 391 -9.12 19.05 4.80
N ILE A 392 -8.87 20.01 5.69
CA ILE A 392 -8.53 21.38 5.33
C ILE A 392 -7.00 21.59 5.37
N PRO A 393 -6.45 22.53 4.59
CA PRO A 393 -5.05 22.96 4.73
C PRO A 393 -4.78 23.53 6.14
N PRO A 394 -3.52 23.53 6.61
CA PRO A 394 -3.18 24.15 7.88
C PRO A 394 -3.36 25.68 7.81
N ASN A 395 -3.73 26.30 8.93
CA ASN A 395 -3.84 27.75 9.02
C ASN A 395 -2.48 28.43 8.72
N VAL A 396 -2.52 29.55 8.00
CA VAL A 396 -1.34 30.39 7.73
C VAL A 396 -0.68 30.78 9.06
N GLY A 397 0.64 30.60 9.16
CA GLY A 397 1.42 30.89 10.37
C GLY A 397 1.51 29.76 11.40
N MET A 398 0.88 28.60 11.17
CA MET A 398 1.17 27.39 11.94
C MET A 398 2.65 26.97 11.75
N PRO A 399 3.35 26.52 12.82
CA PRO A 399 4.72 26.04 12.69
C PRO A 399 4.77 24.75 11.87
N LYS A 400 5.71 24.67 10.94
CA LYS A 400 6.00 23.46 10.17
C LYS A 400 6.89 22.54 11.02
N LEU A 401 6.34 21.45 11.55
CA LEU A 401 7.03 20.55 12.48
C LEU A 401 7.29 19.18 11.83
N ILE A 402 8.55 18.74 11.79
CA ILE A 402 8.91 17.37 11.38
C ILE A 402 9.48 16.59 12.57
N GLY A 403 8.91 15.41 12.80
CA GLY A 403 9.30 14.51 13.89
C GLY A 403 10.32 13.49 13.42
N LEU A 404 11.54 13.54 13.97
CA LEU A 404 12.61 12.59 13.68
C LEU A 404 12.78 11.60 14.85
N CYS A 405 12.93 10.32 14.51
CA CYS A 405 13.05 9.22 15.47
C CYS A 405 14.34 8.45 15.16
N HIS A 406 15.49 8.93 15.64
CA HIS A 406 16.82 8.42 15.23
C HIS A 406 16.98 6.91 15.42
N GLU A 407 16.49 6.36 16.54
CA GLU A 407 16.47 4.92 16.81
C GLU A 407 15.78 4.09 15.71
N TRP A 408 14.83 4.69 14.98
CA TRP A 408 14.17 4.07 13.83
C TRP A 408 14.96 4.33 12.52
N LEU A 409 15.45 5.56 12.33
CA LEU A 409 16.20 6.00 11.15
C LEU A 409 17.52 5.23 10.96
N ASP A 410 18.21 4.91 12.05
CA ASP A 410 19.51 4.21 12.08
C ASP A 410 19.46 2.80 11.45
N HIS A 411 18.26 2.24 11.27
CA HIS A 411 18.05 0.96 10.59
C HIS A 411 18.05 1.03 9.05
N SER A 412 18.29 2.20 8.46
CA SER A 412 18.43 2.37 7.00
C SER A 412 19.90 2.33 6.55
N ASP A 413 20.16 1.95 5.30
CA ASP A 413 21.49 1.93 4.71
C ASP A 413 22.12 3.33 4.73
N PRO A 414 23.46 3.47 4.90
CA PRO A 414 24.12 4.79 5.01
C PRO A 414 23.84 5.75 3.84
N LEU A 415 23.61 5.22 2.64
CA LEU A 415 23.20 6.00 1.47
C LEU A 415 21.81 6.62 1.63
N ILE A 416 20.84 5.85 2.13
CA ILE A 416 19.48 6.32 2.42
C ILE A 416 19.52 7.37 3.53
N GLN A 417 20.28 7.13 4.60
CA GLN A 417 20.50 8.11 5.67
C GLN A 417 21.08 9.43 5.14
N THR A 418 22.05 9.35 4.21
CA THR A 418 22.71 10.54 3.62
C THR A 418 21.73 11.38 2.81
N MET A 419 21.02 10.77 1.86
CA MET A 419 20.05 11.50 1.01
C MET A 419 18.87 12.03 1.83
N PHE A 420 18.42 11.29 2.84
CA PHE A 420 17.38 11.75 3.77
C PHE A 420 17.84 12.94 4.60
N LYS A 421 19.10 12.96 5.05
CA LYS A 421 19.72 14.09 5.77
C LYS A 421 19.87 15.33 4.90
N GLU A 422 20.18 15.18 3.62
CA GLU A 422 20.25 16.30 2.66
C GLU A 422 18.86 16.94 2.46
N MET A 423 17.83 16.13 2.22
CA MET A 423 16.44 16.59 2.07
C MET A 423 15.91 17.29 3.34
N THR A 424 16.09 16.68 4.51
CA THR A 424 15.69 17.29 5.80
C THR A 424 16.51 18.54 6.14
N GLY A 425 17.77 18.59 5.70
CA GLY A 425 18.60 19.79 5.75
C GLY A 425 18.01 20.93 4.92
N TYR A 426 17.51 20.68 3.71
CA TYR A 426 16.82 21.68 2.89
C TYR A 426 15.49 22.12 3.52
N LEU A 427 14.64 21.18 3.98
CA LEU A 427 13.37 21.51 4.66
C LEU A 427 13.58 22.51 5.82
N THR A 428 14.60 22.28 6.64
CA THR A 428 14.90 23.11 7.81
C THR A 428 15.55 24.45 7.43
N SER A 429 16.53 24.45 6.53
CA SER A 429 17.31 25.65 6.19
C SER A 429 16.64 26.60 5.18
N HIS A 430 15.78 26.09 4.29
CA HIS A 430 15.16 26.88 3.21
C HIS A 430 13.64 27.05 3.36
N LEU A 431 12.94 26.03 3.90
CA LEU A 431 11.47 26.00 3.94
C LEU A 431 10.87 26.25 5.34
N GLY A 432 11.72 26.51 6.34
CA GLY A 432 11.33 26.93 7.68
C GLY A 432 10.80 25.81 8.58
N TYR A 433 11.08 24.54 8.26
CA TYR A 433 10.72 23.42 9.13
C TYR A 433 11.54 23.41 10.42
N GLN A 434 10.89 23.05 11.53
CA GLN A 434 11.52 22.80 12.81
C GLN A 434 11.55 21.29 13.08
N VAL A 435 12.71 20.78 13.48
CA VAL A 435 12.85 19.38 13.93
C VAL A 435 12.36 19.25 15.35
N VAL A 436 11.46 18.30 15.57
CA VAL A 436 11.10 17.78 16.88
C VAL A 436 11.73 16.41 17.02
N GLU A 437 12.61 16.25 17.99
CA GLU A 437 13.15 14.94 18.34
C GLU A 437 12.08 14.12 19.06
N ILE A 438 11.72 12.96 18.50
CA ILE A 438 10.62 12.13 19.01
C ILE A 438 11.08 10.70 19.29
N HIS A 439 10.49 10.11 20.34
CA HIS A 439 10.59 8.69 20.64
C HIS A 439 9.30 7.99 20.24
N LEU A 440 9.42 6.80 19.65
CA LEU A 440 8.28 5.96 19.28
C LEU A 440 8.39 4.63 20.04
N PRO A 441 7.52 4.37 21.03
CA PRO A 441 7.59 3.13 21.81
C PRO A 441 7.12 1.94 20.97
N TYR A 442 7.68 0.77 21.27
CA TYR A 442 7.30 -0.51 20.67
C TYR A 442 7.48 -0.61 19.14
N LEU A 443 8.57 -0.07 18.58
CA LEU A 443 8.82 -0.14 17.13
C LEU A 443 8.91 -1.58 16.60
N GLU A 444 9.68 -2.45 17.27
CA GLU A 444 9.80 -3.86 16.85
C GLU A 444 8.52 -4.66 17.09
N GLU A 445 7.94 -4.52 18.28
CA GLU A 445 6.73 -5.23 18.69
C GLU A 445 5.51 -4.78 17.89
N GLY A 446 5.43 -3.49 17.57
CA GLY A 446 4.39 -2.90 16.73
C GLY A 446 4.45 -3.41 15.30
N GLN A 447 5.64 -3.46 14.69
CA GLN A 447 5.83 -4.09 13.39
C GLN A 447 5.44 -5.59 13.44
N LEU A 448 5.74 -6.29 14.54
CA LEU A 448 5.42 -7.72 14.67
C LEU A 448 3.93 -7.96 14.82
N ALA A 449 3.25 -7.11 15.60
CA ALA A 449 1.81 -7.14 15.74
C ALA A 449 1.11 -6.78 14.43
N HIS A 450 1.64 -5.82 13.67
CA HIS A 450 1.16 -5.46 12.34
C HIS A 450 1.28 -6.63 11.35
N GLY A 451 2.47 -7.17 11.14
CA GLY A 451 2.69 -8.32 10.25
C GLY A 451 1.85 -9.54 10.64
N ALA A 452 1.73 -9.82 11.94
CA ALA A 452 0.86 -10.88 12.44
C ALA A 452 -0.63 -10.61 12.18
N VAL A 453 -1.10 -9.35 12.24
CA VAL A 453 -2.48 -8.99 11.86
C VAL A 453 -2.68 -9.18 10.36
N CYS A 454 -1.80 -8.68 9.50
CA CYS A 454 -1.88 -8.89 8.05
C CYS A 454 -2.00 -10.37 7.69
N LEU A 455 -1.13 -11.21 8.26
CA LEU A 455 -1.16 -12.66 8.04
C LEU A 455 -2.40 -13.35 8.65
N SER A 456 -2.91 -12.89 9.79
CA SER A 456 -4.12 -13.49 10.42
C SER A 456 -5.39 -13.13 9.66
N GLU A 457 -5.51 -11.88 9.22
CA GLU A 457 -6.54 -11.45 8.27
C GLU A 457 -6.44 -12.25 6.97
N ALA A 458 -5.22 -12.52 6.50
CA ALA A 458 -4.99 -13.29 5.28
C ALA A 458 -5.42 -14.75 5.38
N VAL A 459 -5.19 -15.41 6.52
CA VAL A 459 -5.75 -16.74 6.76
C VAL A 459 -7.27 -16.71 6.73
N GLY A 460 -7.91 -15.85 7.54
CA GLY A 460 -9.37 -15.87 7.67
C GLY A 460 -10.08 -15.65 6.33
N LYS A 461 -9.57 -14.72 5.53
CA LYS A 461 -10.14 -14.36 4.23
C LYS A 461 -9.77 -15.35 3.09
N THR A 462 -8.54 -15.87 3.01
CA THR A 462 -8.21 -16.95 2.04
C THR A 462 -8.96 -18.23 2.38
N HIS A 463 -9.12 -18.53 3.67
CA HIS A 463 -9.97 -19.61 4.14
C HIS A 463 -11.41 -19.41 3.66
N SER A 464 -12.02 -18.22 3.87
CA SER A 464 -13.37 -17.90 3.37
C SER A 464 -13.53 -18.16 1.86
N ARG A 465 -12.52 -17.85 1.05
CA ARG A 465 -12.53 -18.12 -0.40
C ARG A 465 -12.37 -19.59 -0.76
N GLY A 466 -11.42 -20.25 -0.10
CA GLY A 466 -11.11 -21.66 -0.31
C GLY A 466 -12.00 -22.62 0.49
N LEU A 467 -13.07 -22.13 1.13
CA LEU A 467 -13.94 -22.88 2.07
C LEU A 467 -14.52 -24.18 1.51
N ARG A 468 -14.65 -24.31 0.19
CA ARG A 468 -15.17 -25.52 -0.47
C ARG A 468 -14.13 -26.31 -1.25
N LEU A 469 -12.89 -25.83 -1.32
CA LEU A 469 -11.78 -26.66 -1.77
C LEU A 469 -11.44 -27.66 -0.66
N ASN A 470 -11.05 -28.87 -1.07
CA ASN A 470 -10.50 -29.88 -0.15
C ASN A 470 -9.27 -29.38 0.64
N ASN A 471 -8.62 -28.31 0.18
CA ASN A 471 -7.65 -27.53 0.95
C ASN A 471 -7.63 -26.07 0.44
N TRP A 472 -8.05 -25.12 1.26
CA TRP A 472 -8.07 -23.70 0.93
C TRP A 472 -6.69 -23.12 0.55
N LEU A 473 -5.59 -23.73 1.00
CA LEU A 473 -4.23 -23.31 0.64
C LEU A 473 -3.90 -23.55 -0.84
N THR A 474 -4.66 -24.38 -1.56
CA THR A 474 -4.51 -24.50 -3.03
C THR A 474 -5.13 -23.33 -3.79
N MET A 475 -5.63 -22.29 -3.11
CA MET A 475 -5.91 -20.99 -3.72
C MET A 475 -4.65 -20.15 -3.93
N VAL A 476 -3.57 -20.38 -3.16
CA VAL A 476 -2.40 -19.49 -3.09
C VAL A 476 -1.12 -20.20 -3.55
N ASN A 477 -0.09 -19.44 -3.91
CA ASN A 477 1.16 -19.95 -4.48
C ASN A 477 2.02 -20.63 -3.42
N CYS A 478 3.19 -21.15 -3.82
CA CYS A 478 4.08 -21.83 -2.89
C CYS A 478 4.49 -20.95 -1.69
N GLN A 479 4.65 -19.65 -1.90
CA GLN A 479 4.94 -18.67 -0.84
C GLN A 479 3.74 -18.49 0.11
N GLY A 480 2.54 -18.21 -0.41
CA GLY A 480 1.31 -18.11 0.36
C GLY A 480 0.97 -19.40 1.10
N GLN A 481 1.25 -20.56 0.51
CA GLN A 481 1.09 -21.87 1.15
C GLN A 481 1.97 -21.98 2.41
N VAL A 482 3.24 -21.57 2.34
CA VAL A 482 4.15 -21.57 3.50
C VAL A 482 3.68 -20.54 4.55
N LEU A 483 3.40 -19.30 4.15
CA LEU A 483 3.06 -18.21 5.05
C LEU A 483 1.70 -18.40 5.74
N LEU A 484 0.63 -18.68 4.98
CA LEU A 484 -0.71 -18.80 5.53
C LEU A 484 -0.91 -20.11 6.32
N SER A 485 -0.26 -21.22 5.92
CA SER A 485 -0.28 -22.44 6.74
C SER A 485 0.48 -22.29 8.07
N THR A 486 1.43 -21.36 8.14
CA THR A 486 2.12 -20.99 9.38
C THR A 486 1.24 -20.06 10.23
N ALA A 487 0.62 -19.05 9.60
CA ALA A 487 -0.20 -18.04 10.26
C ALA A 487 -1.52 -18.55 10.83
N GLN A 488 -2.07 -19.66 10.34
CA GLN A 488 -3.32 -20.25 10.85
C GLN A 488 -3.25 -20.69 12.33
N HIS A 489 -2.05 -20.70 12.92
CA HIS A 489 -1.83 -21.02 14.34
C HIS A 489 -1.83 -19.79 15.27
N ALA A 490 -2.10 -18.59 14.75
CA ALA A 490 -2.36 -17.40 15.56
C ALA A 490 -3.56 -17.64 16.50
N SER A 491 -3.32 -17.50 17.81
CA SER A 491 -4.34 -17.68 18.85
C SER A 491 -5.15 -16.42 19.13
N ALA A 492 -6.37 -16.59 19.67
CA ALA A 492 -7.20 -15.48 20.13
C ALA A 492 -6.51 -14.62 21.21
N MET A 493 -5.68 -15.23 22.06
CA MET A 493 -4.87 -14.52 23.06
C MET A 493 -3.84 -13.58 22.41
N GLU A 494 -3.16 -14.03 21.35
CA GLU A 494 -2.24 -13.16 20.59
C GLU A 494 -3.02 -12.03 19.89
N LEU A 495 -4.21 -12.30 19.35
CA LEU A 495 -5.05 -11.27 18.74
C LEU A 495 -5.46 -10.18 19.74
N ILE A 496 -5.84 -10.57 20.97
CA ILE A 496 -6.11 -9.63 22.07
C ILE A 496 -4.85 -8.79 22.36
N LYS A 497 -3.70 -9.42 22.59
CA LYS A 497 -2.45 -8.72 22.92
C LYS A 497 -2.00 -7.76 21.79
N ARG A 498 -2.19 -8.11 20.52
CA ARG A 498 -1.99 -7.20 19.37
C ARG A 498 -2.93 -5.99 19.43
N GLY A 499 -4.20 -6.18 19.76
CA GLY A 499 -5.16 -5.08 19.95
C GLY A 499 -4.80 -4.18 21.13
N GLN A 500 -4.24 -4.74 22.21
CA GLN A 500 -3.74 -3.96 23.35
C GLN A 500 -2.52 -3.12 22.95
N LEU A 501 -1.55 -3.71 22.22
CA LEU A 501 -0.40 -2.97 21.71
C LEU A 501 -0.80 -1.86 20.72
N ARG A 502 -1.79 -2.14 19.84
CA ARG A 502 -2.35 -1.11 18.95
C ARG A 502 -2.94 0.07 19.72
N GLN A 503 -3.72 -0.21 20.77
CA GLN A 503 -4.28 0.84 21.63
C GLN A 503 -3.18 1.70 22.27
N ALA A 504 -2.09 1.09 22.76
CA ALA A 504 -0.97 1.82 23.35
C ALA A 504 -0.26 2.74 22.33
N ILE A 505 0.07 2.22 21.14
CA ILE A 505 0.69 3.01 20.06
C ILE A 505 -0.23 4.16 19.60
N MET A 506 -1.54 3.90 19.46
CA MET A 506 -2.50 4.95 19.09
C MET A 506 -2.66 6.01 20.19
N GLN A 507 -2.57 5.64 21.47
CA GLN A 507 -2.57 6.60 22.58
C GLN A 507 -1.30 7.46 22.57
N HIS A 508 -0.13 6.88 22.31
CA HIS A 508 1.14 7.61 22.18
C HIS A 508 1.09 8.62 21.03
N LEU A 509 0.65 8.19 19.84
CA LEU A 509 0.47 9.07 18.68
C LEU A 509 -0.52 10.21 18.96
N ALA A 510 -1.64 9.91 19.62
CA ALA A 510 -2.63 10.94 20.00
C ALA A 510 -2.08 11.95 21.02
N TRP A 511 -1.23 11.52 21.96
CA TRP A 511 -0.48 12.42 22.84
C TRP A 511 0.53 13.25 22.04
N LEU A 512 1.31 12.63 21.15
CA LEU A 512 2.36 13.29 20.38
C LEU A 512 1.82 14.41 19.49
N PHE A 513 0.74 14.15 18.72
CA PHE A 513 0.06 15.16 17.92
C PHE A 513 -0.62 16.25 18.76
N LYS A 514 -0.92 16.00 20.04
CA LYS A 514 -1.44 17.00 20.98
C LYS A 514 -0.34 17.89 21.55
N GLN A 515 0.85 17.35 21.83
CA GLN A 515 2.02 18.14 22.25
C GLN A 515 2.59 18.97 21.10
N HIS A 516 2.55 18.43 19.88
CA HIS A 516 3.08 19.06 18.67
C HIS A 516 1.97 19.16 17.59
N PRO A 517 1.05 20.13 17.70
CA PRO A 517 0.01 20.34 16.69
C PRO A 517 0.63 20.62 15.32
N GLY A 518 0.21 19.84 14.31
CA GLY A 518 0.78 19.92 12.95
C GLY A 518 2.06 19.11 12.71
N LEU A 519 2.52 18.32 13.70
CA LEU A 519 3.66 17.42 13.52
C LEU A 519 3.45 16.41 12.39
N ILE A 520 4.44 16.29 11.52
CA ILE A 520 4.57 15.21 10.54
C ILE A 520 5.74 14.31 10.97
N ILE A 521 5.46 13.06 11.32
CA ILE A 521 6.51 12.06 11.59
C ILE A 521 7.16 11.72 10.25
N LEU A 522 8.49 11.79 10.16
CA LEU A 522 9.22 11.76 8.90
C LEU A 522 10.35 10.71 8.90
N PRO A 523 10.09 9.49 8.39
CA PRO A 523 11.14 8.54 8.00
C PRO A 523 11.40 8.49 6.47
N PRO A 524 12.48 7.80 6.03
CA PRO A 524 12.55 7.20 4.71
C PRO A 524 11.35 6.27 4.45
N THR A 525 11.03 6.01 3.18
CA THR A 525 9.96 5.02 2.86
C THR A 525 10.45 3.59 3.06
N THR A 526 11.64 3.27 2.56
CA THR A 526 12.28 1.95 2.68
C THR A 526 13.72 2.12 3.20
N PRO A 527 14.24 1.18 4.01
CA PRO A 527 15.59 1.28 4.55
C PRO A 527 16.71 0.98 3.55
N PHE A 528 16.39 0.52 2.34
CA PHE A 528 17.34 0.20 1.28
C PHE A 528 16.77 0.61 -0.10
N LEU A 529 17.64 0.67 -1.12
CA LEU A 529 17.33 1.19 -2.46
C LEU A 529 16.23 0.43 -3.20
N GLY A 530 16.19 -0.89 -3.08
CA GLY A 530 15.29 -1.75 -3.83
C GLY A 530 15.68 -3.22 -3.71
N TRP A 531 14.78 -4.10 -4.15
CA TRP A 531 14.96 -5.54 -4.06
C TRP A 531 15.39 -6.13 -5.41
N GLU A 532 16.57 -6.76 -5.46
CA GLU A 532 17.10 -7.45 -6.66
C GLU A 532 16.26 -8.69 -7.06
N ILE A 533 16.05 -8.86 -8.36
CA ILE A 533 15.38 -10.03 -8.96
C ILE A 533 16.39 -11.15 -9.19
N HIS A 534 16.07 -12.38 -8.77
CA HIS A 534 16.88 -13.55 -9.12
C HIS A 534 16.22 -14.42 -10.20
N GLN A 535 17.05 -15.09 -11.00
CA GLN A 535 16.65 -15.83 -12.21
C GLN A 535 15.53 -16.87 -12.02
N ASP A 536 15.45 -17.52 -10.85
CA ASP A 536 14.42 -18.53 -10.56
C ASP A 536 13.07 -17.94 -10.09
N ASP A 537 13.05 -16.67 -9.66
CA ASP A 537 11.90 -16.06 -8.99
C ASP A 537 10.70 -15.90 -9.94
N ALA A 538 10.97 -15.59 -11.21
CA ALA A 538 9.93 -15.41 -12.23
C ALA A 538 9.11 -16.70 -12.48
N ARG A 539 9.67 -17.88 -12.17
CA ARG A 539 9.03 -19.17 -12.45
C ARG A 539 8.30 -19.78 -11.25
N PHE A 540 8.81 -19.58 -10.05
CA PHE A 540 8.32 -20.26 -8.84
C PHE A 540 7.95 -19.32 -7.70
N GLY A 541 8.23 -18.03 -7.87
CA GLY A 541 8.23 -17.04 -6.80
C GLY A 541 9.41 -17.21 -5.85
N LEU A 542 9.39 -16.39 -4.82
CA LEU A 542 10.35 -16.39 -3.72
C LEU A 542 9.61 -16.37 -2.38
N SER A 543 10.30 -16.65 -1.30
CA SER A 543 9.84 -16.34 0.05
C SER A 543 11.04 -15.91 0.87
N ASP A 544 11.24 -14.59 0.99
CA ASP A 544 12.22 -13.98 1.87
C ASP A 544 11.52 -13.07 2.88
N GLY A 545 11.16 -13.67 4.02
CA GLY A 545 10.54 -12.93 5.10
C GLY A 545 11.44 -11.84 5.67
N ASN A 546 12.77 -11.89 5.47
CA ASN A 546 13.70 -10.89 6.02
C ASN A 546 13.69 -9.60 5.20
N VAL A 547 13.68 -9.71 3.87
CA VAL A 547 13.67 -8.52 3.00
C VAL A 547 12.28 -7.89 2.97
N CYS A 548 11.20 -8.69 2.93
CA CYS A 548 9.82 -8.22 3.13
C CYS A 548 9.62 -7.56 4.51
N TRP A 549 10.26 -8.09 5.56
CA TRP A 549 10.25 -7.44 6.86
C TRP A 549 10.99 -6.10 6.83
N ASN A 550 12.16 -6.05 6.19
CA ASN A 550 12.95 -4.84 6.19
C ASN A 550 12.30 -3.74 5.32
N SER A 551 11.69 -4.07 4.18
CA SER A 551 10.99 -3.10 3.33
C SER A 551 9.80 -2.43 4.03
N THR A 552 9.10 -3.17 4.90
CA THR A 552 7.96 -2.65 5.67
C THR A 552 8.35 -1.89 6.95
N ARG A 553 9.65 -1.78 7.25
CA ARG A 553 10.18 -1.22 8.52
C ARG A 553 9.62 0.16 8.86
N TYR A 554 9.45 1.02 7.87
CA TYR A 554 8.92 2.37 8.07
C TYR A 554 7.42 2.48 7.81
N THR A 555 6.84 1.59 7.00
CA THR A 555 5.46 1.74 6.51
C THR A 555 4.39 1.25 7.47
N TRP A 556 4.69 0.22 8.29
CA TRP A 556 3.72 -0.49 9.13
C TRP A 556 2.93 0.41 10.10
N LEU A 557 3.57 1.45 10.66
CA LEU A 557 3.00 2.30 11.70
C LEU A 557 1.71 2.98 11.22
N ALA A 558 1.69 3.46 9.97
CA ALA A 558 0.54 4.13 9.38
C ALA A 558 -0.65 3.19 9.10
N ASN A 559 -0.40 1.90 8.85
CA ASN A 559 -1.47 0.90 8.72
C ASN A 559 -2.00 0.50 10.09
N PHE A 560 -1.09 0.13 11.00
CA PHE A 560 -1.44 -0.41 12.30
C PHE A 560 -2.18 0.59 13.18
N SER A 561 -1.83 1.89 13.10
CA SER A 561 -2.51 2.96 13.84
C SER A 561 -3.60 3.70 13.02
N GLY A 562 -3.69 3.46 11.71
CA GLY A 562 -4.70 4.07 10.84
C GLY A 562 -4.48 5.53 10.44
N ILE A 563 -3.36 6.15 10.86
CA ILE A 563 -2.99 7.52 10.47
C ILE A 563 -2.75 7.65 8.95
N PRO A 564 -3.00 8.83 8.35
CA PRO A 564 -2.64 9.09 6.96
C PRO A 564 -1.12 9.21 6.79
N SER A 565 -0.64 8.83 5.62
CA SER A 565 0.77 8.96 5.23
C SER A 565 0.91 9.22 3.73
N VAL A 566 1.80 10.13 3.36
CA VAL A 566 2.20 10.41 1.98
C VAL A 566 3.62 9.94 1.76
N GLN A 567 3.91 9.42 0.59
CA GLN A 567 5.24 9.03 0.15
C GLN A 567 5.60 9.81 -1.12
N PHE A 568 6.83 10.32 -1.17
CA PHE A 568 7.35 11.16 -2.23
C PHE A 568 8.82 10.81 -2.51
N PRO A 569 9.34 11.00 -3.75
CA PRO A 569 10.74 10.81 -4.05
C PRO A 569 11.60 11.91 -3.40
N ILE A 570 12.87 11.61 -3.13
CA ILE A 570 13.88 12.57 -2.61
C ILE A 570 15.21 12.52 -3.38
N GLY A 571 15.31 11.69 -4.41
CA GLY A 571 16.46 11.65 -5.32
C GLY A 571 16.62 10.27 -5.96
N TYR A 572 17.77 10.07 -6.62
CA TYR A 572 18.09 8.84 -7.34
C TYR A 572 19.54 8.44 -7.05
N ALA A 573 19.79 7.14 -6.91
CA ALA A 573 21.12 6.59 -6.66
C ALA A 573 21.50 5.52 -7.68
N SER A 574 22.80 5.34 -7.93
CA SER A 574 23.29 4.26 -8.79
C SER A 574 22.95 2.89 -8.18
N ALA A 575 22.40 2.00 -9.01
CA ALA A 575 22.08 0.65 -8.57
C ALA A 575 23.34 -0.24 -8.49
N PRO A 576 23.48 -1.12 -7.48
CA PRO A 576 24.56 -2.11 -7.41
C PRO A 576 24.63 -3.10 -8.57
N CYS A 577 23.50 -3.40 -9.23
CA CYS A 577 23.43 -4.29 -10.39
C CYS A 577 22.40 -3.77 -11.43
N GLY A 578 22.35 -4.40 -12.60
CA GLY A 578 21.51 -3.97 -13.72
C GLY A 578 22.01 -2.68 -14.37
N SER A 579 21.09 -1.91 -14.95
CA SER A 579 21.36 -0.62 -15.60
C SER A 579 20.40 0.45 -15.12
N GLY A 580 20.86 1.70 -15.10
CA GLY A 580 20.09 2.84 -14.60
C GLY A 580 20.34 3.17 -13.12
N LYS A 581 19.45 4.00 -12.57
CA LYS A 581 19.44 4.40 -11.16
C LYS A 581 18.26 3.75 -10.45
N LEU A 582 18.21 3.84 -9.13
CA LEU A 582 17.02 3.55 -8.34
C LEU A 582 16.55 4.82 -7.62
N PRO A 583 15.25 5.12 -7.63
CA PRO A 583 14.68 6.21 -6.85
C PRO A 583 14.78 5.92 -5.34
N VAL A 584 14.97 6.99 -4.58
CA VAL A 584 14.92 6.99 -3.11
C VAL A 584 13.73 7.83 -2.68
N GLY A 585 12.94 7.35 -1.72
CA GLY A 585 11.73 8.03 -1.25
C GLY A 585 11.72 8.29 0.25
N ALA A 586 11.10 9.39 0.65
CA ALA A 586 10.75 9.70 2.03
C ALA A 586 9.23 9.72 2.21
N MET A 587 8.78 9.71 3.46
CA MET A 587 7.39 9.51 3.81
C MET A 587 7.01 10.40 4.99
N GLY A 588 5.96 11.21 4.84
CA GLY A 588 5.34 11.91 5.96
C GLY A 588 4.19 11.09 6.55
N MET A 589 4.03 11.07 7.87
CA MET A 589 2.84 10.59 8.55
C MET A 589 2.23 11.69 9.42
N GLY A 590 0.94 11.97 9.22
CA GLY A 590 0.22 13.06 9.90
C GLY A 590 -0.83 12.54 10.88
N GLN A 591 -1.48 13.45 11.60
CA GLN A 591 -2.62 13.10 12.46
C GLN A 591 -3.80 12.52 11.65
N TRP A 592 -4.59 11.63 12.25
CA TRP A 592 -5.87 11.18 11.66
C TRP A 592 -6.70 12.37 11.17
N GLY A 593 -7.20 12.30 9.93
CA GLY A 593 -7.90 13.41 9.29
C GLY A 593 -7.04 14.24 8.35
N CYS A 594 -5.78 14.53 8.71
CA CYS A 594 -4.94 15.53 8.06
C CYS A 594 -4.20 14.97 6.83
N LYS A 595 -4.70 15.26 5.61
CA LYS A 595 -4.04 14.89 4.35
C LYS A 595 -3.46 16.12 3.63
N GLU A 596 -4.13 17.27 3.69
CA GLU A 596 -3.63 18.50 3.06
C GLU A 596 -2.24 18.95 3.56
N PRO A 597 -1.90 18.89 4.87
CA PRO A 597 -0.52 19.17 5.30
C PRO A 597 0.52 18.19 4.74
N LEU A 598 0.13 16.94 4.49
CA LEU A 598 1.00 15.92 3.89
C LEU A 598 1.20 16.19 2.39
N LEU A 599 0.13 16.53 1.66
CA LEU A 599 0.21 16.94 0.26
C LEU A 599 1.08 18.20 0.10
N GLY A 600 0.98 19.17 1.03
CA GLY A 600 1.86 20.34 1.10
C GLY A 600 3.34 19.96 1.27
N LEU A 601 3.67 19.10 2.24
CA LEU A 601 5.04 18.59 2.41
C LEU A 601 5.55 17.86 1.15
N ALA A 602 4.72 17.04 0.51
CA ALA A 602 5.09 16.34 -0.72
C ALA A 602 5.34 17.31 -1.89
N LYS A 603 4.63 18.45 -1.93
CA LYS A 603 4.89 19.52 -2.91
C LYS A 603 6.19 20.25 -2.64
N GLU A 604 6.48 20.58 -1.39
CA GLU A 604 7.74 21.20 -1.01
C GLU A 604 8.95 20.26 -1.23
N ALA A 605 8.76 18.95 -1.10
CA ALA A 605 9.75 17.95 -1.47
C ALA A 605 9.92 17.80 -3.00
N GLU A 606 8.88 18.06 -3.80
CA GLU A 606 9.00 18.15 -5.26
C GLU A 606 9.85 19.38 -5.67
N THR A 607 9.71 20.51 -4.98
CA THR A 607 10.61 21.66 -5.16
C THR A 607 12.06 21.30 -4.85
N TYR A 608 12.33 20.61 -3.72
CA TYR A 608 13.67 20.09 -3.40
C TYR A 608 14.25 19.18 -4.50
N LEU A 609 13.44 18.26 -5.04
CA LEU A 609 13.86 17.39 -6.14
C LEU A 609 14.34 18.19 -7.35
N CYS A 610 13.64 19.27 -7.71
CA CYS A 610 13.91 20.01 -8.94
C CYS A 610 14.95 21.11 -8.79
N GLU A 611 15.10 21.70 -7.59
CA GLU A 611 16.08 22.75 -7.32
C GLU A 611 17.44 22.21 -6.85
N VAL A 612 17.46 21.06 -6.15
CA VAL A 612 18.64 20.59 -5.41
C VAL A 612 19.11 19.20 -5.84
N SER A 613 18.21 18.29 -6.23
CA SER A 613 18.64 16.95 -6.64
C SER A 613 19.42 16.99 -7.97
N PRO A 614 20.62 16.38 -8.07
CA PRO A 614 21.46 16.48 -9.28
C PRO A 614 20.81 15.94 -10.57
N ASP A 615 19.86 15.01 -10.45
CA ASP A 615 19.11 14.43 -11.57
C ASP A 615 17.80 15.18 -11.88
N GLY A 616 17.42 16.14 -11.04
CA GLY A 616 16.06 16.71 -11.02
C GLY A 616 15.01 15.64 -10.77
N ARG A 617 13.80 15.85 -11.32
CA ARG A 617 12.74 14.85 -11.40
C ARG A 617 12.93 13.94 -12.62
N LEU A 618 13.71 12.87 -12.48
CA LEU A 618 14.03 11.94 -13.57
C LEU A 618 12.81 11.08 -14.00
N ARG A 619 12.55 11.01 -15.31
CA ARG A 619 11.70 9.98 -15.95
C ARG A 619 12.58 8.95 -16.69
N PRO A 620 12.25 7.64 -16.65
CA PRO A 620 12.92 6.62 -17.45
C PRO A 620 12.84 6.88 -18.96
N GLN A 621 13.85 6.41 -19.71
CA GLN A 621 13.96 6.63 -21.17
C GLN A 621 13.16 5.64 -22.04
N HIS A 622 12.63 4.56 -21.46
CA HIS A 622 12.11 3.39 -22.18
C HIS A 622 10.58 3.26 -22.13
#